data_AF-B6G8K2-F1
#
_entry.id   AF-B6G8K2-F1
#
_cell.length_a   1.000
_cell.length_b   1.000
_cell.length_c   1.000
_cell.angle_alpha   90.00
_cell.angle_beta   90.00
_cell.angle_gamma   90.00
#
_symmetry.space_group_name_H-M   'P 1'
#
loop_
_entity.id
_entity.type
_entity.pdbx_description
1 polymer ?
#
loop_
_entity_poly.entity_id
_entity_poly.type
_entity_poly.pdbx_seq_one_letter_code
_entity_poly.pdbx_strand_id
1 'polypeptide(L)'
;MRRRDITRSCYGDRKRGGAGILKPADGTWGRCNYSIEDIAWLYLVKLQHEQGYSLPEIAERMDTTAGVDALCSHLDAVAERATEAYEELCEKRERARVLRCALGAGPDGVHDAVERYLEERIGTELLGMLRRVMWELMHPEIATGYILLLDAGERDRLHRMLDEPGIDLAIELWAGPGAFERLLGGEHLLVNQDENIGRERTSSCPKKTDS
;
A
#
# COMPACT_ATOMS: atom_id res chain seq x y z
N MET A 1 4.67 26.31 1.85
CA MET A 1 5.65 27.35 1.48
C MET A 1 5.05 28.74 1.63
N ARG A 2 5.77 29.71 2.23
CA ARG A 2 5.24 31.06 2.46
C ARG A 2 5.37 31.91 1.19
N ARG A 3 4.56 32.98 1.07
CA ARG A 3 4.62 33.93 -0.07
C ARG A 3 6.03 34.47 -0.32
N ARG A 4 6.77 34.74 0.77
CA ARG A 4 8.16 35.21 0.71
C ARG A 4 9.08 34.22 -0.01
N ASP A 5 8.91 32.92 0.23
CA ASP A 5 9.78 31.90 -0.35
C ASP A 5 9.48 31.73 -1.84
N ILE A 6 8.20 31.80 -2.24
CA ILE A 6 7.79 31.84 -3.66
C ILE A 6 8.48 33.01 -4.38
N THR A 7 8.41 34.22 -3.80
CA THR A 7 9.08 35.39 -4.39
C THR A 7 10.59 35.20 -4.49
N ARG A 8 11.23 34.62 -3.46
CA ARG A 8 12.68 34.36 -3.47
C ARG A 8 13.07 33.27 -4.48
N SER A 9 12.24 32.26 -4.70
CA SER A 9 12.45 31.26 -5.75
C SER A 9 12.47 31.87 -7.14
N CYS A 10 11.68 32.93 -7.38
CA CYS A 10 11.62 33.61 -8.68
C CYS A 10 12.63 34.75 -8.83
N TYR A 11 13.07 35.37 -7.74
CA TYR A 11 13.99 36.51 -7.80
C TYR A 11 15.44 36.04 -8.01
N GLY A 12 16.10 36.54 -9.06
CA GLY A 12 17.44 36.09 -9.44
C GLY A 12 18.61 36.71 -8.65
N ASP A 13 18.37 37.77 -7.88
CA ASP A 13 19.44 38.46 -7.13
C ASP A 13 19.83 37.68 -5.86
N ARG A 14 20.87 36.85 -6.01
CA ARG A 14 21.46 36.07 -4.91
C ARG A 14 22.00 36.93 -3.76
N LYS A 15 22.46 38.16 -4.02
CA LYS A 15 22.96 39.06 -2.96
C LYS A 15 21.83 39.59 -2.07
N ARG A 16 20.61 39.65 -2.59
CA ARG A 16 19.39 40.02 -1.85
C ARG A 16 18.57 38.80 -1.39
N GLY A 17 19.17 37.61 -1.47
CA GLY A 17 18.57 36.37 -1.01
C GLY A 17 17.62 35.70 -2.01
N GLY A 18 17.58 36.15 -3.26
CA GLY A 18 16.91 35.46 -4.36
C GLY A 18 17.64 34.18 -4.75
N ALA A 19 16.89 33.11 -5.01
CA ALA A 19 17.45 31.83 -5.43
C ALA A 19 17.47 31.68 -6.97
N GLY A 20 16.61 32.41 -7.68
CA GLY A 20 16.58 32.42 -9.15
C GLY A 20 16.28 31.06 -9.77
N ILE A 21 15.53 30.21 -9.07
CA ILE A 21 15.16 28.85 -9.48
C ILE A 21 14.23 28.91 -10.69
N LEU A 22 13.25 29.82 -10.68
CA LEU A 22 12.26 29.96 -11.75
C LEU A 22 12.27 31.37 -12.31
N LYS A 23 11.94 31.47 -13.60
CA LYS A 23 11.80 32.75 -14.33
C LYS A 23 10.43 32.82 -14.98
N PRO A 24 9.36 33.02 -14.18
CA PRO A 24 8.01 33.17 -14.71
C PRO A 24 7.93 34.41 -15.61
N ALA A 25 6.98 34.43 -16.54
CA ALA A 25 6.80 35.57 -17.42
C ALA A 25 6.43 36.84 -16.63
N ASP A 26 6.98 37.97 -17.04
CA ASP A 26 6.58 39.27 -16.51
C ASP A 26 5.12 39.55 -16.92
N GLY A 27 4.26 39.72 -15.92
CA GLY A 27 2.88 40.14 -16.08
C GLY A 27 2.73 41.67 -15.97
N THR A 28 1.54 42.16 -16.30
CA THR A 28 1.23 43.59 -16.17
C THR A 28 1.24 44.03 -14.70
N TRP A 29 1.72 45.25 -14.46
CA TRP A 29 1.77 45.89 -13.13
C TRP A 29 2.69 45.21 -12.10
N GLY A 30 3.79 44.60 -12.53
CA GLY A 30 4.80 44.00 -11.63
C GLY A 30 4.35 42.68 -10.98
N ARG A 31 3.35 42.01 -11.57
CA ARG A 31 2.94 40.66 -11.18
C ARG A 31 3.70 39.64 -12.04
N CYS A 32 4.07 38.49 -11.49
CA CYS A 32 4.54 37.35 -12.28
C CYS A 32 3.33 36.57 -12.80
N ASN A 33 3.38 36.14 -14.06
CA ASN A 33 2.42 35.19 -14.62
C ASN A 33 3.08 33.81 -14.66
N TYR A 34 2.57 32.89 -13.85
CA TYR A 34 3.10 31.54 -13.72
C TYR A 34 2.45 30.62 -14.75
N SER A 35 3.24 29.87 -15.50
CA SER A 35 2.73 28.78 -16.31
C SER A 35 2.35 27.56 -15.43
N ILE A 36 1.75 26.54 -16.05
CA ILE A 36 1.48 25.28 -15.36
C ILE A 36 2.80 24.60 -14.95
N GLU A 37 3.82 24.66 -15.82
CA GLU A 37 5.16 24.15 -15.53
C GLU A 37 5.80 24.89 -14.36
N ASP A 38 5.67 26.23 -14.29
CA ASP A 38 6.19 27.01 -13.16
C ASP A 38 5.55 26.59 -11.84
N ILE A 39 4.23 26.34 -11.84
CA ILE A 39 3.50 25.89 -10.65
C ILE A 39 3.98 24.51 -10.20
N ALA A 40 4.17 23.58 -11.15
CA ALA A 40 4.68 22.24 -10.86
C ALA A 40 6.11 22.29 -10.30
N TRP A 41 6.99 23.10 -10.87
CA TRP A 41 8.33 23.30 -10.31
C TRP A 41 8.29 23.95 -8.93
N LEU A 42 7.42 24.93 -8.69
CA LEU A 42 7.24 25.51 -7.36
C LEU A 42 6.74 24.48 -6.34
N TYR A 43 5.93 23.51 -6.75
CA TYR A 43 5.53 22.40 -5.90
C TYR A 43 6.73 21.51 -5.52
N LEU A 44 7.59 21.17 -6.49
CA LEU A 44 8.83 20.43 -6.22
C LEU A 44 9.80 21.21 -5.31
N VAL A 45 9.90 22.53 -5.46
CA VAL A 45 10.65 23.40 -4.52
C VAL A 45 10.05 23.31 -3.12
N LYS A 46 8.72 23.39 -2.98
CA LYS A 46 8.05 23.30 -1.69
C LYS A 46 8.37 21.97 -1.00
N LEU A 47 8.32 20.85 -1.71
CA LEU A 47 8.58 19.52 -1.15
C LEU A 47 10.02 19.38 -0.64
N GLN A 48 11.01 19.84 -1.42
CA GLN A 48 12.40 19.83 -0.96
C GLN A 48 12.62 20.76 0.24
N HIS A 49 11.95 21.92 0.26
CA HIS A 49 12.02 22.81 1.41
C HIS A 49 11.40 22.17 2.67
N GLU A 50 10.32 21.40 2.54
CA GLU A 50 9.71 20.64 3.65
C GLU A 50 10.63 19.49 4.14
N GLN A 51 11.53 19.00 3.29
CA GLN A 51 12.61 18.07 3.67
C GLN A 51 13.80 18.78 4.34
N GLY A 52 13.75 20.10 4.49
CA GLY A 52 14.77 20.89 5.19
C GLY A 52 15.85 21.52 4.30
N TYR A 53 15.76 21.36 2.98
CA TYR A 53 16.70 22.00 2.06
C TYR A 53 16.45 23.52 1.98
N SER A 54 17.53 24.30 1.93
CA SER A 54 17.48 25.74 1.70
C SER A 54 17.26 26.07 0.22
N LEU A 55 16.69 27.24 -0.08
CA LEU A 55 16.43 27.65 -1.47
C LEU A 55 17.69 27.64 -2.38
N PRO A 56 18.89 28.03 -1.92
CA PRO A 56 20.11 27.88 -2.72
C PRO A 56 20.46 26.42 -3.04
N GLU A 57 20.37 25.50 -2.07
CA GLU A 57 20.62 24.08 -2.30
C GLU A 57 19.60 23.49 -3.28
N ILE A 58 18.34 23.90 -3.15
CA ILE A 58 17.28 23.50 -4.09
C ILE A 58 17.60 24.01 -5.50
N ALA A 59 18.09 25.24 -5.64
CA ALA A 59 18.49 25.80 -6.93
C ALA A 59 19.64 25.04 -7.61
N GLU A 60 20.54 24.42 -6.82
CA GLU A 60 21.62 23.58 -7.34
C GLU A 60 21.15 22.17 -7.74
N ARG A 61 20.10 21.67 -7.07
CA ARG A 61 19.54 20.33 -7.30
C ARG A 61 18.52 20.27 -8.44
N MET A 62 17.88 21.40 -8.74
CA MET A 62 16.80 21.46 -9.73
C MET A 62 17.33 21.95 -11.07
N ASP A 63 17.13 21.13 -12.11
CA ASP A 63 17.27 21.57 -13.49
C ASP A 63 15.90 21.98 -14.05
N THR A 64 15.50 23.23 -13.80
CA THR A 64 14.23 23.77 -14.32
C THR A 64 14.28 24.06 -15.82
N THR A 65 15.43 23.84 -16.48
CA THR A 65 15.53 23.91 -17.94
C THR A 65 15.20 22.58 -18.61
N ALA A 66 15.07 21.51 -17.81
CA ALA A 66 14.60 20.22 -18.27
C ALA A 66 13.18 20.34 -18.85
N GLY A 67 12.94 19.59 -19.94
CA GLY A 67 11.64 19.60 -20.62
C GLY A 67 10.51 19.02 -19.77
N VAL A 68 9.28 19.16 -20.29
CA VAL A 68 8.05 18.72 -19.61
C VAL A 68 8.11 17.24 -19.21
N ASP A 69 8.71 16.37 -20.02
CA ASP A 69 8.83 14.94 -19.72
C ASP A 69 9.64 14.65 -18.44
N ALA A 70 10.71 15.41 -18.21
CA ALA A 70 11.52 15.29 -16.99
C ALA A 70 10.75 15.80 -15.76
N LEU A 71 10.01 16.90 -15.93
CA LEU A 71 9.12 17.43 -14.89
C LEU A 71 8.02 16.41 -14.53
N CYS A 72 7.36 15.79 -15.51
CA CYS A 72 6.40 14.71 -15.28
C CYS A 72 7.03 13.55 -14.52
N SER A 73 8.21 13.09 -14.94
CA SER A 73 8.95 12.02 -14.25
C SER A 73 9.25 12.35 -12.78
N HIS A 74 9.59 13.61 -12.47
CA HIS A 74 9.78 14.06 -11.10
C HIS A 74 8.48 14.07 -10.28
N LEU A 75 7.35 14.43 -10.89
CA LEU A 75 6.04 14.41 -10.25
C LEU A 75 5.56 12.98 -9.98
N ASP A 76 5.77 12.06 -10.93
CA ASP A 76 5.45 10.64 -10.77
C ASP A 76 6.24 10.04 -9.60
N ALA A 77 7.55 10.29 -9.55
CA ALA A 77 8.39 9.84 -8.43
C ALA A 77 7.99 10.47 -7.07
N VAL A 78 7.37 11.64 -7.07
CA VAL A 78 6.79 12.24 -5.86
C VAL A 78 5.49 11.53 -5.48
N ALA A 79 4.63 11.25 -6.45
CA ALA A 79 3.37 10.56 -6.23
C ALA A 79 3.60 9.14 -5.71
N GLU A 80 4.51 8.37 -6.31
CA GLU A 80 4.90 7.03 -5.87
C GLU A 80 5.39 7.02 -4.42
N ARG A 81 6.35 7.89 -4.07
CA ARG A 81 6.83 8.02 -2.67
C ARG A 81 5.73 8.44 -1.70
N ALA A 82 4.78 9.28 -2.15
CA ALA A 82 3.65 9.66 -1.31
C ALA A 82 2.68 8.49 -1.08
N THR A 83 2.49 7.64 -2.07
CA THR A 83 1.73 6.39 -1.95
C THR A 83 2.39 5.44 -0.95
N GLU A 84 3.70 5.17 -1.09
CA GLU A 84 4.44 4.33 -0.14
C GLU A 84 4.35 4.87 1.30
N ALA A 85 4.53 6.19 1.48
CA ALA A 85 4.41 6.82 2.79
C ALA A 85 2.98 6.75 3.35
N TYR A 86 1.97 6.83 2.48
CA TYR A 86 0.57 6.69 2.87
C TYR A 86 0.24 5.25 3.31
N GLU A 87 0.76 4.25 2.61
CA GLU A 87 0.63 2.83 2.96
C GLU A 87 1.27 2.54 4.32
N GLU A 88 2.49 3.03 4.57
CA GLU A 88 3.17 2.90 5.86
C GLU A 88 2.37 3.56 7.00
N LEU A 89 1.78 4.74 6.74
CA LEU A 89 0.92 5.42 7.72
C LEU A 89 -0.39 4.66 7.97
N CYS A 90 -0.98 4.04 6.94
CA CYS A 90 -2.16 3.19 7.09
C CYS A 90 -1.84 1.97 7.95
N GLU A 91 -0.70 1.31 7.71
CA GLU A 91 -0.24 0.18 8.50
C GLU A 91 -0.05 0.55 9.98
N LYS A 92 0.68 1.63 10.26
CA LYS A 92 0.85 2.14 11.63
C LYS A 92 -0.48 2.46 12.30
N ARG A 93 -1.41 3.05 11.56
CA ARG A 93 -2.75 3.40 12.06
C ARG A 93 -3.53 2.16 12.45
N GLU A 94 -3.64 1.17 11.57
CA GLU A 94 -4.46 -0.03 11.84
C GLU A 94 -3.82 -0.90 12.93
N ARG A 95 -2.50 -1.05 12.96
CA ARG A 95 -1.79 -1.70 14.08
C ARG A 95 -2.10 -1.02 15.42
N ALA A 96 -2.07 0.31 15.48
CA ALA A 96 -2.43 1.04 16.70
C ALA A 96 -3.90 0.85 17.10
N ARG A 97 -4.82 0.77 16.12
CA ARG A 97 -6.26 0.57 16.38
C ARG A 97 -6.54 -0.82 16.94
N VAL A 98 -5.97 -1.87 16.36
CA VAL A 98 -6.21 -3.23 16.86
C VAL A 98 -5.61 -3.44 18.26
N LEU A 99 -4.41 -2.90 18.52
CA LEU A 99 -3.82 -2.92 19.86
C LEU A 99 -4.67 -2.17 20.88
N ARG A 100 -5.19 -0.98 20.51
CA ARG A 100 -6.12 -0.23 21.37
C ARG A 100 -7.41 -1.02 21.63
N CYS A 101 -7.94 -1.70 20.62
CA CYS A 101 -9.13 -2.55 20.75
C CYS A 101 -8.87 -3.67 21.78
N ALA A 102 -7.78 -4.42 21.60
CA ALA A 102 -7.38 -5.50 22.49
C ALA A 102 -7.16 -5.02 23.94
N LEU A 103 -6.42 -3.92 24.12
CA LEU A 103 -6.17 -3.34 25.45
C LEU A 103 -7.45 -2.84 26.14
N GLY A 104 -8.43 -2.37 25.37
CA GLY A 104 -9.70 -1.87 25.91
C GLY A 104 -10.63 -2.96 26.45
N ALA A 105 -10.47 -4.21 26.00
CA ALA A 105 -11.34 -5.32 26.38
C ALA A 105 -10.90 -6.06 27.66
N GLY A 106 -9.64 -5.86 28.09
CA GLY A 106 -9.04 -6.65 29.17
C GLY A 106 -8.73 -8.10 28.74
N PRO A 107 -8.02 -8.88 29.57
CA PRO A 107 -7.43 -10.17 29.17
C PRO A 107 -8.44 -11.20 28.65
N ASP A 108 -9.62 -11.28 29.27
CA ASP A 108 -10.63 -12.29 28.95
C ASP A 108 -11.53 -11.90 27.77
N GLY A 109 -11.49 -10.62 27.34
CA GLY A 109 -12.34 -10.08 26.27
C GLY A 109 -11.61 -9.81 24.95
N VAL A 110 -10.30 -10.08 24.87
CA VAL A 110 -9.47 -9.74 23.69
C VAL A 110 -10.01 -10.43 22.44
N HIS A 111 -10.34 -11.73 22.53
CA HIS A 111 -10.82 -12.50 21.38
C HIS A 111 -12.07 -11.85 20.76
N ASP A 112 -13.12 -11.64 21.55
CA ASP A 112 -14.39 -11.04 21.09
C ASP A 112 -14.21 -9.60 20.57
N ALA A 113 -13.30 -8.84 21.17
CA ALA A 113 -13.05 -7.46 20.77
C ALA A 113 -12.31 -7.39 19.43
N VAL A 114 -11.28 -8.21 19.24
CA VAL A 114 -10.54 -8.29 17.97
C VAL A 114 -11.41 -8.92 16.89
N GLU A 115 -12.25 -9.88 17.23
CA GLU A 115 -13.22 -10.48 16.32
C GLU A 115 -14.21 -9.45 15.77
N ARG A 116 -14.76 -8.58 16.65
CA ARG A 116 -15.62 -7.47 16.21
C ARG A 116 -14.87 -6.47 15.35
N TYR A 117 -13.61 -6.18 15.68
CA TYR A 117 -12.75 -5.33 14.86
C TYR A 117 -12.53 -5.93 13.46
N LEU A 118 -12.26 -7.23 13.37
CA LEU A 118 -12.15 -7.94 12.10
C LEU A 118 -13.47 -7.88 11.33
N GLU A 119 -14.60 -8.14 11.99
CA GLU A 119 -15.93 -8.06 11.36
C GLU A 119 -16.20 -6.68 10.76
N GLU A 120 -15.86 -5.60 11.47
CA GLU A 120 -15.99 -4.23 10.98
C GLU A 120 -15.05 -3.93 9.81
N ARG A 121 -13.85 -4.55 9.77
CA ARG A 121 -12.82 -4.30 8.77
C ARG A 121 -13.05 -5.06 7.47
N ILE A 122 -13.35 -6.35 7.55
CA ILE A 122 -13.40 -7.26 6.39
C ILE A 122 -14.82 -7.75 6.09
N GLY A 123 -15.78 -7.47 6.98
CA GLY A 123 -17.17 -7.90 6.85
C GLY A 123 -17.41 -9.32 7.37
N THR A 124 -18.67 -9.59 7.72
CA THR A 124 -19.11 -10.86 8.32
C THR A 124 -18.86 -12.06 7.41
N GLU A 125 -18.98 -11.91 6.09
CA GLU A 125 -18.75 -13.01 5.14
C GLU A 125 -17.28 -13.46 5.13
N LEU A 126 -16.34 -12.53 4.98
CA LEU A 126 -14.90 -12.84 4.96
C LEU A 126 -14.41 -13.30 6.33
N LEU A 127 -14.92 -12.73 7.43
CA LEU A 127 -14.63 -13.25 8.77
C LEU A 127 -15.14 -14.68 8.94
N GLY A 128 -16.33 -14.99 8.42
CA GLY A 128 -16.87 -16.34 8.41
C GLY A 128 -15.99 -17.33 7.65
N MET A 129 -15.46 -16.92 6.50
CA MET A 129 -14.49 -17.70 5.73
C MET A 129 -13.18 -17.90 6.52
N LEU A 130 -12.63 -16.81 7.06
CA LEU A 130 -11.41 -16.83 7.86
C LEU A 130 -11.54 -17.76 9.07
N ARG A 131 -12.67 -17.72 9.81
CA ARG A 131 -12.96 -18.65 10.92
C ARG A 131 -12.87 -20.11 10.48
N ARG A 132 -13.46 -20.46 9.35
CA ARG A 132 -13.45 -21.84 8.85
C ARG A 132 -12.04 -22.28 8.45
N VAL A 133 -11.31 -21.43 7.73
CA VAL A 133 -9.93 -21.71 7.34
C VAL A 133 -9.04 -21.87 8.58
N MET A 134 -9.13 -20.95 9.54
CA MET A 134 -8.37 -21.01 10.78
C MET A 134 -8.69 -22.25 11.60
N TRP A 135 -9.97 -22.64 11.69
CA TRP A 135 -10.38 -23.87 12.37
C TRP A 135 -9.69 -25.10 11.77
N GLU A 136 -9.69 -25.22 10.44
CA GLU A 136 -9.06 -26.35 9.73
C GLU A 136 -7.54 -26.38 9.95
N LEU A 137 -6.88 -25.22 9.91
CA LEU A 137 -5.43 -25.11 10.16
C LEU A 137 -5.05 -25.46 11.60
N MET A 138 -5.92 -25.15 12.56
CA MET A 138 -5.70 -25.40 13.99
C MET A 138 -6.06 -26.84 14.40
N HIS A 139 -6.90 -27.53 13.62
CA HIS A 139 -7.40 -28.88 13.92
C HIS A 139 -7.20 -29.85 12.74
N PRO A 140 -5.95 -30.08 12.30
CA PRO A 140 -5.67 -30.89 11.11
C PRO A 140 -6.17 -32.34 11.22
N GLU A 141 -6.29 -32.88 12.45
CA GLU A 141 -6.75 -34.25 12.70
C GLU A 141 -8.22 -34.49 12.39
N ILE A 142 -9.03 -33.42 12.35
CA ILE A 142 -10.49 -33.46 12.14
C ILE A 142 -10.88 -32.49 11.00
N ALA A 143 -9.88 -32.00 10.26
CA ALA A 143 -10.07 -31.12 9.13
C ALA A 143 -10.94 -31.80 8.06
N THR A 144 -11.98 -31.10 7.64
CA THR A 144 -12.92 -31.55 6.61
C THR A 144 -12.39 -31.30 5.19
N GLY A 145 -11.24 -30.63 5.06
CA GLY A 145 -10.67 -30.24 3.78
C GLY A 145 -11.37 -29.01 3.20
N TYR A 146 -12.07 -28.22 4.01
CA TYR A 146 -12.80 -27.02 3.57
C TYR A 146 -11.89 -26.04 2.82
N ILE A 147 -10.64 -25.90 3.25
CA ILE A 147 -9.62 -25.08 2.58
C ILE A 147 -9.49 -25.49 1.10
N LEU A 148 -9.53 -26.79 0.80
CA LEU A 148 -9.45 -27.33 -0.56
C LEU A 148 -10.72 -27.10 -1.41
N LEU A 149 -11.81 -26.67 -0.78
CA LEU A 149 -13.10 -26.40 -1.44
C LEU A 149 -13.27 -24.93 -1.81
N LEU A 150 -12.36 -24.04 -1.41
CA LEU A 150 -12.41 -22.63 -1.77
C LEU A 150 -12.25 -22.47 -3.28
N ASP A 151 -13.20 -21.78 -3.91
CA ASP A 151 -13.09 -21.45 -5.32
C ASP A 151 -12.01 -20.37 -5.58
N ALA A 152 -11.64 -20.17 -6.84
CA ALA A 152 -10.59 -19.22 -7.20
C ALA A 152 -10.92 -17.77 -6.78
N GLY A 153 -12.20 -17.38 -6.79
CA GLY A 153 -12.65 -16.05 -6.38
C GLY A 153 -12.70 -15.88 -4.87
N GLU A 154 -12.95 -16.94 -4.11
CA GLU A 154 -12.83 -16.97 -2.64
C GLU A 154 -11.37 -16.88 -2.22
N ARG A 155 -10.48 -17.64 -2.87
CA ARG A 155 -9.03 -17.55 -2.64
C ARG A 155 -8.48 -16.16 -2.90
N ASP A 156 -8.83 -15.56 -4.05
CA ASP A 156 -8.40 -14.19 -4.39
C ASP A 156 -8.89 -13.15 -3.36
N ARG A 157 -10.13 -13.31 -2.85
CA ARG A 157 -10.64 -12.43 -1.79
C ARG A 157 -9.91 -12.61 -0.47
N LEU A 158 -9.57 -13.85 -0.11
CA LEU A 158 -8.80 -14.14 1.09
C LEU A 158 -7.40 -13.52 1.00
N HIS A 159 -6.70 -13.70 -0.12
CA HIS A 159 -5.38 -13.09 -0.34
C HIS A 159 -5.42 -11.57 -0.24
N ARG A 160 -6.34 -10.92 -0.95
CA ARG A 160 -6.50 -9.46 -0.87
C ARG A 160 -6.79 -8.97 0.54
N MET A 161 -7.51 -9.77 1.34
CA MET A 161 -7.78 -9.46 2.74
C MET A 161 -6.52 -9.60 3.61
N LEU A 162 -5.64 -10.56 3.35
CA LEU A 162 -4.39 -10.72 4.09
C LEU A 162 -3.38 -9.62 3.81
N ASP A 163 -3.45 -9.01 2.62
CA ASP A 163 -2.67 -7.83 2.26
C ASP A 163 -3.20 -6.52 2.90
N GLU A 164 -4.35 -6.55 3.58
CA GLU A 164 -4.90 -5.35 4.21
C GLU A 164 -4.03 -4.89 5.41
N PRO A 165 -3.80 -3.57 5.57
CA PRO A 165 -2.94 -3.04 6.62
C PRO A 165 -3.39 -3.47 8.02
N GLY A 166 -2.46 -4.09 8.77
CA GLY A 166 -2.66 -4.50 10.16
C GLY A 166 -3.49 -5.77 10.38
N ILE A 167 -3.93 -6.46 9.32
CA ILE A 167 -4.64 -7.74 9.43
C ILE A 167 -3.75 -8.84 10.00
N ASP A 168 -2.46 -8.84 9.65
CA ASP A 168 -1.45 -9.72 10.22
C ASP A 168 -1.50 -9.72 11.76
N LEU A 169 -1.37 -8.55 12.36
CA LEU A 169 -1.39 -8.39 13.81
C LEU A 169 -2.79 -8.68 14.39
N ALA A 170 -3.86 -8.36 13.67
CA ALA A 170 -5.22 -8.66 14.13
C ALA A 170 -5.45 -10.17 14.24
N ILE A 171 -4.98 -10.95 13.27
CA ILE A 171 -5.07 -12.42 13.27
C ILE A 171 -4.24 -12.99 14.43
N GLU A 172 -3.04 -12.48 14.65
CA GLU A 172 -2.18 -12.89 15.78
C GLU A 172 -2.85 -12.65 17.15
N LEU A 173 -3.53 -11.51 17.32
CA LEU A 173 -4.25 -11.19 18.56
C LEU A 173 -5.54 -11.99 18.74
N TRP A 174 -6.19 -12.36 17.63
CA TRP A 174 -7.47 -13.07 17.64
C TRP A 174 -7.32 -14.58 17.83
N ALA A 175 -6.41 -15.21 17.07
CA ALA A 175 -6.19 -16.65 17.03
C ALA A 175 -4.90 -17.10 17.73
N GLY A 176 -4.10 -16.16 18.21
CA GLY A 176 -2.89 -16.40 18.98
C GLY A 176 -1.60 -16.43 18.14
N PRO A 177 -0.44 -16.47 18.81
CA PRO A 177 0.86 -16.40 18.16
C PRO A 177 1.09 -17.43 17.04
N GLY A 178 1.61 -16.96 15.90
CA GLY A 178 1.93 -17.73 14.69
C GLY A 178 0.69 -18.12 13.87
N ALA A 179 -0.49 -17.54 14.17
CA ALA A 179 -1.71 -17.81 13.42
C ALA A 179 -1.62 -17.30 11.97
N PHE A 180 -1.03 -16.13 11.77
CA PHE A 180 -0.91 -15.53 10.44
C PHE A 180 0.05 -16.32 9.54
N GLU A 181 1.19 -16.72 10.09
CA GLU A 181 2.16 -17.57 9.37
C GLU A 181 1.58 -18.93 8.98
N ARG A 182 0.75 -19.54 9.85
CA ARG A 182 0.04 -20.78 9.51
C ARG A 182 -0.95 -20.57 8.36
N LEU A 183 -1.58 -19.40 8.29
CA LEU A 183 -2.50 -19.05 7.22
C LEU A 183 -1.76 -18.95 5.88
N LEU A 184 -0.65 -18.22 5.83
CA LEU A 184 0.22 -18.14 4.64
C LEU A 184 0.82 -19.50 4.25
N GLY A 185 1.24 -20.29 5.24
CA GLY A 185 1.75 -21.66 5.01
C GLY A 185 0.69 -22.62 4.49
N GLY A 186 -0.57 -22.44 4.90
CA GLY A 186 -1.73 -23.17 4.38
C GLY A 186 -2.03 -22.84 2.92
N GLU A 187 -1.71 -21.63 2.45
CA GLU A 187 -1.87 -21.23 1.05
C GLU A 187 -0.93 -21.97 0.09
N HIS A 188 0.26 -22.37 0.53
CA HIS A 188 1.12 -23.24 -0.26
C HIS A 188 0.50 -24.62 -0.54
N LEU A 189 -0.42 -25.09 0.31
CA LEU A 189 -1.19 -26.31 0.04
C LEU A 189 -2.31 -26.07 -1.00
N LEU A 190 -2.74 -24.82 -1.20
CA LEU A 190 -3.76 -24.41 -2.16
C LEU A 190 -3.21 -24.21 -3.58
N VAL A 191 -1.99 -23.68 -3.72
CA VAL A 191 -1.37 -23.38 -5.02
C VAL A 191 -0.90 -24.65 -5.75
N ASN A 192 -0.50 -25.69 -5.00
CA ASN A 192 0.07 -26.92 -5.58
C ASN A 192 -0.94 -27.88 -6.24
N GLN A 193 -2.24 -27.58 -6.25
CA GLN A 193 -3.26 -28.42 -6.90
C GLN A 193 -3.63 -28.00 -8.32
N ASP A 194 -3.47 -26.72 -8.69
CA ASP A 194 -3.79 -26.25 -10.04
C ASP A 194 -2.83 -26.84 -11.11
N GLU A 195 -1.59 -27.20 -10.72
CA GLU A 195 -0.65 -27.90 -11.63
C GLU A 195 -0.95 -29.40 -11.80
N ASN A 196 -1.60 -30.05 -10.83
CA ASN A 196 -1.85 -31.50 -10.88
C ASN A 196 -3.14 -31.87 -11.62
N ILE A 197 -4.14 -30.99 -11.63
CA ILE A 197 -5.41 -31.23 -12.36
C ILE A 197 -5.22 -31.14 -13.88
N GLY A 198 -4.17 -30.42 -14.34
CA GLY A 198 -3.80 -30.32 -15.76
C GLY A 198 -3.05 -31.53 -16.33
N ARG A 199 -2.44 -32.38 -15.48
CA ARG A 199 -1.61 -33.51 -15.94
C ARG A 199 -2.38 -34.84 -16.09
N GLU A 200 -3.49 -35.02 -15.39
CA GLU A 200 -4.25 -36.27 -15.43
C GLU A 200 -5.26 -36.36 -16.59
N ARG A 201 -5.55 -35.25 -17.30
CA ARG A 201 -6.49 -35.25 -18.43
C ARG A 201 -5.91 -35.64 -19.79
N THR A 202 -4.60 -35.89 -19.89
CA THR A 202 -3.95 -36.23 -21.19
C THR A 202 -3.55 -37.70 -21.34
N SER A 203 -3.85 -38.59 -20.38
CA SER A 203 -3.43 -40.01 -20.44
C SER A 203 -4.55 -41.02 -20.69
N SER A 204 -5.60 -40.65 -21.43
CA SER A 204 -6.62 -41.62 -21.87
C SER A 204 -6.92 -41.47 -23.37
N CYS A 205 -6.06 -42.04 -24.21
CA CYS A 205 -6.39 -42.40 -25.59
C CYS A 205 -6.71 -43.91 -25.65
N PRO A 206 -7.80 -44.34 -26.32
CA PRO A 206 -8.18 -45.74 -26.40
C PRO A 206 -7.31 -46.49 -27.41
N LYS A 207 -6.94 -47.74 -27.06
CA LYS A 207 -6.28 -48.68 -27.97
C LYS A 207 -7.21 -49.01 -29.13
N LYS A 208 -6.80 -48.71 -30.36
CA LYS A 208 -7.40 -49.28 -31.57
C LYS A 208 -7.07 -50.76 -31.64
N THR A 209 -8.12 -51.57 -31.75
CA THR A 209 -8.09 -52.98 -32.12
C THR A 209 -7.99 -53.07 -33.64
N ASP A 210 -6.92 -53.68 -34.15
CA ASP A 210 -6.83 -54.08 -35.56
C ASP A 210 -7.32 -55.54 -35.70
N SER A 211 -8.16 -55.77 -36.71
CA SER A 211 -8.51 -57.07 -37.29
C SER A 211 -8.14 -57.06 -38.76
#